data_AF-A0AAW0TGF5-F1
#
_entry.id   AF-A0AAW0TGF5-F1
#
_cell.length_a   1.000
_cell.length_b   1.000
_cell.length_c   1.000
_cell.angle_alpha   90.00
_cell.angle_beta   90.00
_cell.angle_gamma   90.00
#
_symmetry.space_group_name_H-M   'P 1'
#
loop_
_entity.id
_entity.type
_entity.pdbx_description
1 polymer ?
#
loop_
_entity_poly.entity_id
_entity_poly.type
_entity_poly.pdbx_seq_one_letter_code
_entity_poly.pdbx_strand_id
1 'polypeptide(L)'
;MAERPVTRGREGTERPLSRSVIMDRPDTRHSSAFGDRPTTRMSEGMSRPTTSGRPVTARPVSAALRGAPGTASRLLSTASLQRPGTRTGVATGIGFTTPINVLDRPITQQGLSGMKTGFRGPERQVQDKSYFLGLLRTRIAELGTEMGRLGSEIELMKQEQSTFLTYDKRVKEMAQELTELQGGLADYNLLVDLINTDTERDEVDMETKERRQSNQEEAEKLDVLFTRKQDLEATMRQLENEIEEERHAGESLVEAMQPNLRQKYLNVRAANTSLLQHLDIMQHELDSLDARKAALEDELATSKVKQEAVVLYGRLAELQEKKNEIITQNQQRGTPKEERERLLQQVKEDNSEIATMERQISEVQEQIRQLQDECQQLDQELDENKSERSQKYRELRKREETMDNFLATFEASKKEELSRLEVLENNNVALLGKLSRHLAHLKQLPSSSEFEIMRSDLAFKEGELEKSKFTEEGLKSENLNLQANLQKIEALETKVQKEMEDLKEKLAKMTQEINEYSDLDGLKARADERRRQLAQEKEQLETKKTSITQSLREINTAVSTLKNQLHENETHTQLTNLEKKWSHLEQTNFSLREFVAQRRAESNYLPVKTQAMKLVQEYNHALQEVVLSGSSLT
;
A
#
# COMPACT_ATOMS: atom_id res chain seq x y z
N MET A 1 -26.89 27.32 28.22
CA MET A 1 -28.21 26.68 28.08
C MET A 1 -28.58 26.74 26.61
N ALA A 2 -28.91 25.60 25.98
CA ALA A 2 -29.40 25.47 24.58
C ALA A 2 -28.46 26.06 23.47
N GLU A 3 -28.35 25.51 22.27
CA GLU A 3 -28.93 24.29 21.68
C GLU A 3 -27.99 23.77 20.57
N ARG A 4 -28.18 22.52 20.12
CA ARG A 4 -27.41 21.92 19.02
C ARG A 4 -28.01 22.29 17.66
N PRO A 5 -27.22 22.47 16.58
CA PRO A 5 -27.73 22.35 15.22
C PRO A 5 -27.98 20.89 14.83
N VAL A 6 -28.96 20.67 13.96
CA VAL A 6 -29.45 19.36 13.49
C VAL A 6 -28.79 18.95 12.16
N THR A 7 -28.63 17.65 11.95
CA THR A 7 -28.07 17.01 10.75
C THR A 7 -29.07 16.82 9.61
N ARG A 8 -28.58 16.87 8.36
CA ARG A 8 -29.21 16.34 7.13
C ARG A 8 -28.15 16.31 6.02
N GLY A 9 -27.90 15.26 5.24
CA GLY A 9 -28.36 13.85 5.29
C GLY A 9 -28.32 13.24 3.87
N ARG A 10 -28.07 11.92 3.73
CA ARG A 10 -28.19 11.08 2.49
C ARG A 10 -27.33 11.54 1.28
N GLU A 11 -26.90 10.73 0.32
CA GLU A 11 -27.22 9.34 -0.09
C GLU A 11 -26.07 8.81 -0.99
N GLY A 12 -26.08 7.52 -1.38
CA GLY A 12 -25.35 7.07 -2.58
C GLY A 12 -24.27 6.00 -2.38
N THR A 13 -24.68 4.75 -2.18
CA THR A 13 -23.81 3.56 -2.36
C THR A 13 -24.04 2.93 -3.73
N GLU A 14 -22.97 2.62 -4.46
CA GLU A 14 -23.00 1.54 -5.47
C GLU A 14 -21.86 0.55 -5.22
N ARG A 15 -22.15 -0.74 -5.44
CA ARG A 15 -21.22 -1.87 -5.29
C ARG A 15 -20.84 -2.40 -6.67
N PRO A 16 -19.62 -2.94 -6.87
CA PRO A 16 -19.37 -3.93 -7.89
C PRO A 16 -19.63 -5.37 -7.40
N LEU A 17 -19.90 -6.22 -8.39
CA LEU A 17 -20.40 -7.59 -8.36
C LEU A 17 -19.52 -8.62 -7.61
N SER A 18 -20.15 -9.72 -7.19
CA SER A 18 -19.52 -10.82 -6.46
C SER A 18 -19.39 -12.11 -7.27
N ARG A 19 -18.14 -12.64 -7.31
CA ARG A 19 -17.78 -14.05 -7.05
C ARG A 19 -18.25 -15.17 -8.01
N SER A 20 -17.26 -15.86 -8.58
CA SER A 20 -17.30 -17.34 -8.72
C SER A 20 -15.90 -17.93 -8.50
N VAL A 21 -15.70 -18.61 -7.37
CA VAL A 21 -14.52 -19.43 -7.09
C VAL A 21 -14.99 -20.88 -7.00
N ILE A 22 -14.41 -21.76 -7.80
CA ILE A 22 -14.56 -23.21 -7.64
C ILE A 22 -13.41 -23.69 -6.76
N MET A 23 -13.74 -24.25 -5.60
CA MET A 23 -12.82 -25.10 -4.84
C MET A 23 -12.99 -26.53 -5.33
N ASP A 24 -11.89 -27.26 -5.42
CA ASP A 24 -11.89 -28.69 -5.10
C ASP A 24 -10.67 -29.01 -4.22
N ARG A 25 -10.81 -30.05 -3.40
CA ARG A 25 -9.90 -30.42 -2.31
C ARG A 25 -9.79 -31.96 -2.21
N PRO A 26 -8.92 -32.51 -1.36
CA PRO A 26 -7.75 -33.27 -1.80
C PRO A 26 -7.92 -34.79 -1.62
N ASP A 27 -6.91 -35.56 -2.01
CA ASP A 27 -6.62 -36.80 -1.27
C ASP A 27 -5.11 -37.14 -1.21
N THR A 28 -4.79 -38.21 -0.49
CA THR A 28 -3.56 -38.38 0.30
C THR A 28 -2.79 -39.66 -0.03
N ARG A 29 -1.45 -39.66 0.21
CA ARG A 29 -0.67 -40.66 1.02
C ARG A 29 0.78 -40.87 0.53
N HIS A 30 1.68 -41.09 1.51
CA HIS A 30 2.81 -42.05 1.62
C HIS A 30 3.56 -42.54 0.34
N SER A 31 4.88 -42.77 0.33
CA SER A 31 5.90 -42.84 1.40
C SER A 31 7.35 -42.95 0.87
N SER A 32 8.32 -42.67 1.76
CA SER A 32 9.63 -43.34 1.94
C SER A 32 10.74 -43.35 0.86
N ALA A 33 11.86 -42.72 1.25
CA ALA A 33 13.23 -43.27 1.29
C ALA A 33 14.17 -43.21 0.06
N PHE A 34 15.48 -43.20 0.39
CA PHE A 34 16.69 -43.10 -0.45
C PHE A 34 16.90 -41.74 -1.16
N GLY A 35 18.10 -41.14 -1.21
CA GLY A 35 19.40 -41.48 -0.60
C GLY A 35 20.51 -40.50 -1.04
N ASP A 36 21.61 -40.44 -0.27
CA ASP A 36 22.96 -39.94 -0.60
C ASP A 36 23.23 -38.45 -0.98
N ARG A 37 23.98 -37.79 -0.07
CA ARG A 37 25.19 -36.96 -0.35
C ARG A 37 26.37 -37.94 -0.66
N PRO A 38 27.60 -37.56 -1.16
CA PRO A 38 28.27 -36.24 -1.02
C PRO A 38 29.30 -35.78 -2.11
N THR A 39 29.90 -34.60 -1.87
CA THR A 39 31.31 -34.16 -2.19
C THR A 39 31.87 -34.10 -3.63
N THR A 40 32.22 -32.86 -4.02
CA THR A 40 33.55 -32.38 -4.45
C THR A 40 34.59 -33.33 -5.10
N ARG A 41 34.91 -33.12 -6.39
CA ARG A 41 36.32 -33.03 -6.87
C ARG A 41 36.46 -32.35 -8.24
N MET A 42 37.67 -31.86 -8.52
CA MET A 42 38.14 -31.09 -9.67
C MET A 42 38.36 -31.91 -10.96
N SER A 43 38.31 -31.25 -12.13
CA SER A 43 39.31 -31.39 -13.21
C SER A 43 39.22 -30.24 -14.22
N GLU A 44 40.34 -29.93 -14.87
CA GLU A 44 40.53 -28.80 -15.80
C GLU A 44 39.94 -29.03 -17.21
N GLY A 45 39.64 -27.93 -17.91
CA GLY A 45 39.27 -27.89 -19.33
C GLY A 45 39.48 -26.49 -19.91
N MET A 46 40.47 -26.34 -20.80
CA MET A 46 41.05 -25.04 -21.19
C MET A 46 40.39 -24.44 -22.45
N SER A 47 39.99 -23.16 -22.42
CA SER A 47 39.72 -22.32 -23.61
C SER A 47 39.90 -20.83 -23.29
N ARG A 48 40.10 -19.99 -24.31
CA ARG A 48 40.70 -18.65 -24.22
C ARG A 48 39.71 -17.49 -23.97
N PRO A 49 40.19 -16.31 -23.53
CA PRO A 49 39.35 -15.16 -23.19
C PRO A 49 39.10 -14.23 -24.39
N THR A 50 37.97 -13.52 -24.37
CA THR A 50 37.70 -12.31 -25.14
C THR A 50 37.47 -11.12 -24.18
N THR A 51 37.40 -9.91 -24.73
CA THR A 51 37.76 -8.66 -24.04
C THR A 51 36.57 -7.76 -23.66
N SER A 52 36.78 -6.97 -22.60
CA SER A 52 36.19 -5.64 -22.32
C SER A 52 34.65 -5.50 -22.22
N GLY A 53 34.20 -4.86 -21.13
CA GLY A 53 32.83 -4.39 -21.00
C GLY A 53 32.37 -4.07 -19.57
N ARG A 54 33.07 -3.19 -18.84
CA ARG A 54 32.51 -2.57 -17.61
C ARG A 54 31.91 -1.19 -17.96
N PRO A 55 30.64 -0.90 -17.62
CA PRO A 55 30.03 0.38 -17.92
C PRO A 55 30.50 1.46 -16.94
N VAL A 56 30.91 2.61 -17.47
CA VAL A 56 31.23 3.81 -16.67
C VAL A 56 29.95 4.61 -16.43
N THR A 57 29.47 4.63 -15.18
CA THR A 57 28.33 5.45 -14.77
C THR A 57 28.77 6.86 -14.38
N ALA A 58 28.71 7.80 -15.32
CA ALA A 58 29.02 9.20 -15.06
C ALA A 58 27.88 9.88 -14.25
N ARG A 59 28.20 10.37 -13.05
CA ARG A 59 27.38 11.36 -12.32
C ARG A 59 28.03 12.74 -12.42
N PRO A 60 27.26 13.83 -12.62
CA PRO A 60 27.81 15.18 -12.65
C PRO A 60 28.14 15.68 -11.23
N VAL A 61 29.35 16.23 -11.04
CA VAL A 61 29.74 16.89 -9.79
C VAL A 61 29.28 18.35 -9.84
N SER A 62 28.42 18.74 -8.89
CA SER A 62 27.98 20.14 -8.74
C SER A 62 28.93 20.91 -7.82
N ALA A 63 29.19 22.18 -8.17
CA ALA A 63 30.15 23.03 -7.48
C ALA A 63 29.59 23.66 -6.21
N ALA A 64 30.35 23.57 -5.10
CA ALA A 64 30.21 24.49 -3.96
C ALA A 64 31.45 24.48 -3.04
N LEU A 65 32.36 25.45 -3.19
CA LEU A 65 33.05 26.04 -2.05
C LEU A 65 33.61 27.44 -2.36
N ARG A 66 33.20 28.44 -1.56
CA ARG A 66 33.88 29.74 -1.43
C ARG A 66 34.66 29.71 -0.11
N GLY A 67 35.89 30.23 -0.03
CA GLY A 67 36.59 30.16 1.27
C GLY A 67 38.00 30.72 1.50
N ALA A 68 38.50 31.70 0.73
CA ALA A 68 39.66 32.53 1.15
C ALA A 68 41.01 31.77 1.39
N PRO A 69 42.13 32.43 1.81
CA PRO A 69 43.15 32.76 0.80
C PRO A 69 44.60 32.29 1.09
N GLY A 70 45.39 32.31 0.01
CA GLY A 70 46.71 31.70 -0.12
C GLY A 70 47.89 32.24 0.72
N THR A 71 49.00 31.50 0.63
CA THR A 71 50.36 32.00 0.89
C THR A 71 51.39 31.36 -0.05
N ALA A 72 52.26 32.21 -0.61
CA ALA A 72 53.67 31.98 -0.93
C ALA A 72 54.11 30.85 -1.90
N SER A 73 54.56 31.31 -3.08
CA SER A 73 55.91 31.05 -3.62
C SER A 73 56.54 29.66 -3.55
N ARG A 74 56.82 29.09 -4.74
CA ARG A 74 58.20 28.76 -5.13
C ARG A 74 58.41 28.70 -6.64
N LEU A 75 59.32 29.56 -7.11
CA LEU A 75 59.98 29.43 -8.41
C LEU A 75 60.76 28.12 -8.46
N LEU A 76 60.72 27.42 -9.61
CA LEU A 76 61.89 26.71 -10.13
C LEU A 76 61.78 26.56 -11.65
N SER A 77 62.62 27.35 -12.31
CA SER A 77 62.87 27.35 -13.75
C SER A 77 63.51 26.05 -14.22
N THR A 78 63.00 25.47 -15.29
CA THR A 78 63.74 24.52 -16.14
C THR A 78 63.82 25.08 -17.56
N ALA A 79 65.03 25.17 -18.10
CA ALA A 79 65.29 25.69 -19.43
C ALA A 79 65.30 24.55 -20.46
N SER A 80 64.72 24.77 -21.64
CA SER A 80 64.88 23.90 -22.80
C SER A 80 65.46 24.69 -23.97
N LEU A 81 66.66 24.27 -24.42
CA LEU A 81 67.30 24.77 -25.63
C LEU A 81 66.58 24.17 -26.85
N GLN A 82 66.23 24.99 -27.85
CA GLN A 82 65.90 24.50 -29.19
C GLN A 82 66.43 25.43 -30.30
N ARG A 83 67.16 24.81 -31.24
CA ARG A 83 67.54 25.26 -32.60
C ARG A 83 68.37 24.14 -33.26
N PRO A 84 68.64 24.13 -34.59
CA PRO A 84 68.06 24.95 -35.68
C PRO A 84 67.73 24.20 -37.00
N GLY A 85 67.05 24.90 -37.95
CA GLY A 85 67.07 24.61 -39.41
C GLY A 85 65.75 24.06 -40.02
N THR A 86 65.41 24.26 -41.30
CA THR A 86 66.04 25.07 -42.39
C THR A 86 65.13 25.21 -43.63
N ARG A 87 65.07 26.41 -44.27
CA ARG A 87 64.64 26.69 -45.69
C ARG A 87 63.17 26.33 -46.08
N THR A 88 62.50 26.89 -47.10
CA THR A 88 62.88 27.67 -48.31
C THR A 88 61.72 28.62 -48.77
N GLY A 89 61.99 29.59 -49.67
CA GLY A 89 61.05 30.61 -50.24
C GLY A 89 59.83 30.10 -51.05
N VAL A 90 58.99 30.94 -51.69
CA VAL A 90 59.24 32.17 -52.49
C VAL A 90 58.04 33.16 -52.47
N ALA A 91 58.31 34.45 -52.79
CA ALA A 91 57.44 35.63 -53.02
C ALA A 91 55.96 35.39 -53.46
N THR A 92 54.96 36.23 -53.12
CA THR A 92 54.86 37.71 -52.91
C THR A 92 53.78 38.03 -51.83
N GLY A 93 53.45 39.26 -51.40
CA GLY A 93 53.96 40.63 -51.62
C GLY A 93 52.92 41.72 -51.20
N ILE A 94 53.32 43.00 -51.10
CA ILE A 94 52.54 44.19 -50.63
C ILE A 94 52.07 44.11 -49.15
N GLY A 95 52.43 45.00 -48.23
CA GLY A 95 53.41 46.09 -48.23
C GLY A 95 53.34 46.98 -46.97
N PHE A 96 54.50 47.43 -46.46
CA PHE A 96 54.72 48.54 -45.48
C PHE A 96 54.13 48.42 -44.05
N THR A 97 54.74 48.91 -42.95
CA THR A 97 56.09 49.47 -42.67
C THR A 97 56.38 49.29 -41.18
N THR A 98 57.60 48.89 -40.79
CA THR A 98 58.12 49.06 -39.42
C THR A 98 59.25 50.09 -39.41
N PRO A 99 59.16 51.17 -38.62
CA PRO A 99 60.29 52.06 -38.39
C PRO A 99 61.20 51.46 -37.30
N ILE A 100 62.33 50.90 -37.73
CA ILE A 100 63.52 50.79 -36.89
C ILE A 100 63.99 52.22 -36.62
N ASN A 101 64.24 52.57 -35.36
CA ASN A 101 64.92 53.82 -35.02
C ASN A 101 66.17 53.51 -34.17
N VAL A 102 67.33 53.95 -34.65
CA VAL A 102 68.63 53.75 -34.00
C VAL A 102 69.31 55.11 -33.93
N LEU A 103 70.06 55.33 -32.84
CA LEU A 103 70.84 56.51 -32.51
C LEU A 103 70.00 57.71 -32.04
N ASP A 104 70.41 58.28 -30.90
CA ASP A 104 71.08 59.57 -31.06
C ASP A 104 72.28 59.73 -30.12
N ARG A 105 73.24 60.55 -30.54
CA ARG A 105 74.45 60.93 -29.80
C ARG A 105 74.22 62.28 -29.10
N PRO A 106 75.01 62.63 -28.08
CA PRO A 106 74.90 63.95 -27.47
C PRO A 106 75.36 65.04 -28.44
N ILE A 107 74.45 65.95 -28.81
CA ILE A 107 74.78 67.21 -29.48
C ILE A 107 74.76 68.35 -28.45
N THR A 108 75.87 69.06 -28.39
CA THR A 108 76.06 70.26 -27.58
C THR A 108 75.72 71.51 -28.41
N GLN A 109 74.84 72.39 -27.93
CA GLN A 109 74.99 73.83 -28.15
C GLN A 109 74.17 74.69 -27.19
N GLN A 110 74.68 75.91 -26.95
CA GLN A 110 74.20 76.89 -25.96
C GLN A 110 73.05 77.74 -26.53
N GLY A 111 72.17 78.29 -25.67
CA GLY A 111 71.17 79.27 -26.15
C GLY A 111 70.15 79.81 -25.13
N LEU A 112 70.61 80.68 -24.22
CA LEU A 112 69.87 81.83 -23.63
C LEU A 112 68.47 81.66 -22.97
N SER A 113 68.37 82.27 -21.77
CA SER A 113 67.15 82.70 -21.05
C SER A 113 66.30 81.60 -20.37
N GLY A 114 65.81 81.78 -19.13
CA GLY A 114 65.85 82.96 -18.28
C GLY A 114 65.72 82.66 -16.77
N MET A 115 65.99 83.68 -15.96
CA MET A 115 66.00 83.61 -14.49
C MET A 115 64.66 83.15 -13.88
N LYS A 116 64.69 82.09 -13.06
CA LYS A 116 63.89 82.02 -11.81
C LYS A 116 64.66 81.34 -10.68
N THR A 117 65.06 82.16 -9.71
CA THR A 117 65.15 81.91 -8.26
C THR A 117 65.53 80.50 -7.78
N GLY A 118 66.71 80.38 -7.18
CA GLY A 118 67.27 79.11 -6.71
C GLY A 118 66.44 78.40 -5.65
N PHE A 119 66.37 77.07 -5.78
CA PHE A 119 65.80 76.17 -4.79
C PHE A 119 66.80 75.98 -3.64
N ARG A 120 66.50 76.57 -2.48
CA ARG A 120 67.24 76.32 -1.23
C ARG A 120 66.99 74.88 -0.77
N GLY A 121 67.92 74.36 0.05
CA GLY A 121 67.76 73.07 0.73
C GLY A 121 66.59 73.05 1.74
N PRO A 122 66.38 71.93 2.44
CA PRO A 122 65.16 71.67 3.20
C PRO A 122 65.04 72.56 4.45
N GLU A 123 64.39 73.70 4.29
CA GLU A 123 63.93 74.56 5.38
C GLU A 123 62.49 74.15 5.79
N ARG A 124 62.11 74.40 7.05
CA ARG A 124 60.82 73.94 7.62
C ARG A 124 59.62 74.41 6.79
N GLN A 125 58.89 73.47 6.19
CA GLN A 125 57.66 73.76 5.46
C GLN A 125 56.53 74.13 6.43
N VAL A 126 56.10 75.40 6.40
CA VAL A 126 54.98 75.89 7.21
C VAL A 126 53.67 75.44 6.55
N GLN A 127 52.83 74.72 7.32
CA GLN A 127 51.62 74.07 6.83
C GLN A 127 50.40 75.00 6.93
N ASP A 128 50.37 76.04 6.11
CA ASP A 128 49.22 76.96 6.06
C ASP A 128 47.99 76.33 5.39
N LYS A 129 46.81 76.97 5.53
CA LYS A 129 45.55 76.52 4.92
C LYS A 129 45.67 76.23 3.41
N SER A 130 46.50 77.00 2.70
CA SER A 130 46.79 76.81 1.27
C SER A 130 47.60 75.55 0.98
N TYR A 131 48.52 75.14 1.87
CA TYR A 131 49.26 73.89 1.77
C TYR A 131 48.32 72.69 1.92
N PHE A 132 47.45 72.69 2.94
CA PHE A 132 46.45 71.63 3.12
C PHE A 132 45.42 71.58 1.99
N LEU A 133 44.98 72.73 1.45
CA LEU A 133 44.12 72.76 0.26
C LEU A 133 44.82 72.23 -1.00
N GLY A 134 46.12 72.53 -1.17
CA GLY A 134 46.94 71.94 -2.23
C GLY A 134 47.02 70.43 -2.09
N LEU A 135 47.38 69.93 -0.90
CA LEU A 135 47.47 68.50 -0.59
C LEU A 135 46.13 67.79 -0.80
N LEU A 136 45.01 68.39 -0.35
CA LEU A 136 43.66 67.86 -0.59
C LEU A 136 43.33 67.81 -2.08
N ARG A 137 43.68 68.83 -2.88
CA ARG A 137 43.49 68.80 -4.34
C ARG A 137 44.33 67.72 -5.01
N THR A 138 45.58 67.53 -4.59
CA THR A 138 46.42 66.44 -5.09
C THR A 138 45.84 65.08 -4.72
N ARG A 139 45.40 64.87 -3.46
CA ARG A 139 44.74 63.63 -3.06
C ARG A 139 43.39 63.39 -3.76
N ILE A 140 42.62 64.43 -4.04
CA ILE A 140 41.38 64.34 -4.84
C ILE A 140 41.70 63.98 -6.31
N ALA A 141 42.78 64.53 -6.87
CA ALA A 141 43.22 64.15 -8.22
C ALA A 141 43.73 62.70 -8.27
N GLU A 142 44.53 62.27 -7.29
CA GLU A 142 44.98 60.88 -7.13
C GLU A 142 43.80 59.91 -6.97
N LEU A 143 42.83 60.24 -6.11
CA LEU A 143 41.57 59.48 -5.98
C LEU A 143 40.79 59.47 -7.28
N GLY A 144 40.74 60.57 -8.03
CA GLY A 144 40.12 60.63 -9.35
C GLY A 144 40.82 59.72 -10.36
N THR A 145 42.16 59.67 -10.35
CA THR A 145 42.92 58.75 -11.21
C THR A 145 42.74 57.29 -10.81
N GLU A 146 42.69 56.96 -9.52
CA GLU A 146 42.41 55.60 -9.06
C GLU A 146 40.94 55.19 -9.32
N MET A 147 39.97 56.10 -9.17
CA MET A 147 38.59 55.84 -9.58
C MET A 147 38.48 55.59 -11.08
N GLY A 148 39.22 56.33 -11.91
CA GLY A 148 39.33 56.08 -13.35
C GLY A 148 39.98 54.72 -13.65
N ARG A 149 41.08 54.39 -12.96
CA ARG A 149 41.79 53.11 -13.10
C ARG A 149 40.87 51.94 -12.73
N LEU A 150 40.25 51.98 -11.56
CA LEU A 150 39.29 50.98 -11.10
C LEU A 150 38.05 50.89 -12.01
N GLY A 151 37.58 52.02 -12.56
CA GLY A 151 36.51 52.02 -13.56
C GLY A 151 36.89 51.23 -14.83
N SER A 152 38.08 51.50 -15.37
CA SER A 152 38.61 50.74 -16.53
C SER A 152 38.88 49.27 -16.21
N GLU A 153 39.30 48.95 -14.98
CA GLU A 153 39.54 47.59 -14.49
C GLU A 153 38.21 46.82 -14.35
N ILE A 154 37.12 47.48 -13.95
CA ILE A 154 35.76 46.92 -13.92
C ILE A 154 35.21 46.67 -15.33
N GLU A 155 35.44 47.57 -16.28
CA GLU A 155 35.03 47.36 -17.68
C GLU A 155 35.82 46.23 -18.34
N LEU A 156 37.12 46.14 -18.07
CA LEU A 156 37.98 45.06 -18.53
C LEU A 156 37.55 43.72 -17.91
N MET A 157 37.31 43.64 -16.60
CA MET A 157 36.76 42.44 -15.96
C MET A 157 35.40 42.02 -16.52
N LYS A 158 34.52 42.97 -16.90
CA LYS A 158 33.25 42.65 -17.57
C LYS A 158 33.45 42.08 -18.97
N GLN A 159 34.39 42.63 -19.75
CA GLN A 159 34.75 42.09 -21.06
C GLN A 159 35.36 40.69 -20.91
N GLU A 160 36.31 40.50 -20.00
CA GLU A 160 36.91 39.20 -19.68
C GLU A 160 35.88 38.18 -19.18
N GLN A 161 34.90 38.58 -18.37
CA GLN A 161 33.82 37.69 -17.94
C GLN A 161 32.92 37.28 -19.12
N SER A 162 32.67 38.19 -20.07
CA SER A 162 31.92 37.86 -21.28
C SER A 162 32.69 36.92 -22.22
N THR A 163 34.00 37.13 -22.40
CA THR A 163 34.83 36.24 -23.21
C THR A 163 35.05 34.90 -22.52
N PHE A 164 35.20 34.87 -21.19
CA PHE A 164 35.28 33.63 -20.40
C PHE A 164 34.07 32.71 -20.65
N LEU A 165 32.84 33.25 -20.70
CA LEU A 165 31.65 32.46 -21.04
C LEU A 165 31.71 31.90 -22.47
N THR A 166 32.23 32.65 -23.44
CA THR A 166 32.43 32.14 -24.80
C THR A 166 33.52 31.07 -24.87
N TYR A 167 34.58 31.18 -24.06
CA TYR A 167 35.64 30.17 -23.95
C TYR A 167 35.14 28.91 -23.22
N ASP A 168 34.37 29.03 -22.14
CA ASP A 168 33.75 27.88 -21.44
C ASP A 168 32.80 27.10 -22.37
N LYS A 169 31.95 27.80 -23.13
CA LYS A 169 31.11 27.15 -24.15
C LYS A 169 31.95 26.43 -25.20
N ARG A 170 32.99 27.09 -25.73
CA ARG A 170 33.88 26.50 -26.74
C ARG A 170 34.71 25.33 -26.19
N VAL A 171 35.09 25.35 -24.91
CA VAL A 171 35.76 24.24 -24.23
C VAL A 171 34.81 23.04 -24.09
N LYS A 172 33.53 23.27 -23.78
CA LYS A 172 32.51 22.20 -23.75
C LYS A 172 32.25 21.61 -25.14
N GLU A 173 32.14 22.46 -26.16
CA GLU A 173 32.01 22.04 -27.57
C GLU A 173 33.22 21.20 -28.01
N MET A 174 34.45 21.69 -27.82
CA MET A 174 35.67 20.94 -28.14
C MET A 174 35.83 19.66 -27.30
N ALA A 175 35.36 19.64 -26.05
CA ALA A 175 35.38 18.43 -25.23
C ALA A 175 34.39 17.38 -25.76
N GLN A 176 33.20 17.80 -26.20
CA GLN A 176 32.22 16.93 -26.83
C GLN A 176 32.77 16.37 -28.16
N GLU A 177 33.27 17.23 -29.05
CA GLU A 177 33.92 16.82 -30.31
C GLU A 177 35.05 15.81 -30.04
N LEU A 178 35.87 16.04 -29.01
CA LEU A 178 36.96 15.14 -28.64
C LEU A 178 36.44 13.78 -28.13
N THR A 179 35.35 13.75 -27.35
CA THR A 179 34.72 12.48 -26.94
C THR A 179 34.07 11.73 -28.11
N GLU A 180 33.46 12.44 -29.07
CA GLU A 180 32.89 11.84 -30.28
C GLU A 180 33.99 11.25 -31.18
N LEU A 181 35.11 11.97 -31.36
CA LEU A 181 36.28 11.49 -32.10
C LEU A 181 36.98 10.31 -31.38
N GLN A 182 37.02 10.30 -30.05
CA GLN A 182 37.51 9.16 -29.27
C GLN A 182 36.59 7.94 -29.42
N GLY A 183 35.28 8.14 -29.44
CA GLY A 183 34.28 7.09 -29.72
C GLY A 183 34.50 6.49 -31.10
N GLY A 184 34.54 7.32 -32.15
CA GLY A 184 34.80 6.85 -33.51
C GLY A 184 36.15 6.15 -33.67
N LEU A 185 37.20 6.60 -32.97
CA LEU A 185 38.49 5.88 -32.95
C LEU A 185 38.38 4.52 -32.24
N ALA A 186 37.61 4.41 -31.16
CA ALA A 186 37.35 3.13 -30.50
C ALA A 186 36.56 2.17 -31.41
N ASP A 187 35.55 2.66 -32.12
CA ASP A 187 34.79 1.89 -33.11
C ASP A 187 35.69 1.40 -34.26
N TYR A 188 36.59 2.24 -34.77
CA TYR A 188 37.56 1.84 -35.80
C TYR A 188 38.57 0.81 -35.27
N ASN A 189 39.05 0.95 -34.03
CA ASN A 189 39.95 -0.04 -33.42
C ASN A 189 39.23 -1.38 -33.23
N LEU A 190 37.99 -1.37 -32.74
CA LEU A 190 37.16 -2.57 -32.61
C LEU A 190 36.91 -3.23 -33.97
N LEU A 191 36.62 -2.45 -35.02
CA LEU A 191 36.47 -2.97 -36.38
C LEU A 191 37.76 -3.60 -36.91
N VAL A 192 38.93 -3.01 -36.63
CA VAL A 192 40.23 -3.59 -36.98
C VAL A 192 40.45 -4.92 -36.24
N ASP A 193 40.13 -4.98 -34.95
CA ASP A 193 40.23 -6.22 -34.17
C ASP A 193 39.26 -7.31 -34.69
N LEU A 194 38.01 -6.95 -35.00
CA LEU A 194 37.01 -7.86 -35.60
C LEU A 194 37.48 -8.40 -36.96
N ILE A 195 38.07 -7.56 -37.80
CA ILE A 195 38.69 -7.99 -39.08
C ILE A 195 39.88 -8.92 -38.82
N ASN A 196 40.71 -8.63 -37.82
CA ASN A 196 41.85 -9.49 -37.45
C ASN A 196 41.42 -10.84 -36.83
N THR A 197 40.17 -10.96 -36.34
CA THR A 197 39.58 -12.21 -35.84
C THR A 197 38.70 -12.95 -36.85
N ASP A 198 38.60 -12.46 -38.10
CA ASP A 198 37.73 -13.02 -39.16
C ASP A 198 36.25 -13.15 -38.75
N THR A 199 35.77 -12.35 -37.79
CA THR A 199 34.36 -12.38 -37.33
C THR A 199 33.44 -11.74 -38.35
N GLU A 200 32.36 -12.43 -38.72
CA GLU A 200 31.45 -11.97 -39.76
C GLU A 200 30.46 -10.92 -39.22
N ARG A 201 29.97 -10.06 -40.13
CA ARG A 201 28.97 -9.03 -39.78
C ARG A 201 27.72 -9.63 -39.13
N ASP A 202 27.23 -10.75 -39.63
CA ASP A 202 26.01 -11.38 -39.13
C ASP A 202 26.18 -11.92 -37.70
N GLU A 203 27.41 -12.31 -37.32
CA GLU A 203 27.76 -12.69 -35.95
C GLU A 203 27.74 -11.47 -35.02
N VAL A 204 28.28 -10.33 -35.45
CA VAL A 204 28.23 -9.06 -34.69
C VAL A 204 26.80 -8.54 -34.57
N ASP A 205 26.01 -8.62 -35.65
CA ASP A 205 24.57 -8.29 -35.65
C ASP A 205 23.74 -9.29 -34.82
N MET A 206 24.28 -10.45 -34.45
CA MET A 206 23.68 -11.41 -33.49
C MET A 206 24.11 -11.09 -32.05
N GLU A 207 25.41 -10.95 -31.78
CA GLU A 207 25.93 -10.62 -30.44
C GLU A 207 25.34 -9.29 -29.92
N THR A 208 25.22 -8.28 -30.79
CA THR A 208 24.61 -6.99 -30.41
C THR A 208 23.10 -7.08 -30.13
N LYS A 209 22.39 -8.07 -30.69
CA LYS A 209 20.99 -8.36 -30.32
C LYS A 209 20.92 -9.08 -28.98
N GLU A 210 21.75 -10.09 -28.76
CA GLU A 210 21.83 -10.84 -27.50
C GLU A 210 22.22 -9.92 -26.34
N ARG A 211 23.27 -9.09 -26.49
CA ARG A 211 23.63 -8.08 -25.48
C ARG A 211 22.55 -7.03 -25.29
N ARG A 212 21.84 -6.59 -26.34
CA ARG A 212 20.71 -5.65 -26.19
C ARG A 212 19.57 -6.28 -25.38
N GLN A 213 19.25 -7.56 -25.61
CA GLN A 213 18.26 -8.28 -24.82
C GLN A 213 18.72 -8.44 -23.37
N SER A 214 19.96 -8.89 -23.13
CA SER A 214 20.52 -9.02 -21.78
C SER A 214 20.50 -7.68 -21.02
N ASN A 215 20.88 -6.59 -21.67
CA ASN A 215 20.82 -5.23 -21.09
C ASN A 215 19.37 -4.79 -20.80
N GLN A 216 18.39 -5.19 -21.61
CA GLN A 216 16.98 -4.90 -21.34
C GLN A 216 16.47 -5.70 -20.14
N GLU A 217 16.77 -7.00 -20.07
CA GLU A 217 16.43 -7.83 -18.92
C GLU A 217 17.13 -7.36 -17.62
N GLU A 218 18.36 -6.83 -17.72
CA GLU A 218 19.05 -6.19 -16.60
C GLU A 218 18.44 -4.83 -16.22
N ALA A 219 17.99 -4.02 -17.19
CA ALA A 219 17.26 -2.78 -16.90
C ALA A 219 15.94 -3.05 -16.16
N GLU A 220 15.16 -4.04 -16.61
CA GLU A 220 13.92 -4.45 -15.93
C GLU A 220 14.21 -4.96 -14.49
N LYS A 221 15.30 -5.71 -14.29
CA LYS A 221 15.75 -6.12 -12.95
C LYS A 221 16.19 -4.93 -12.09
N LEU A 222 16.87 -3.94 -12.68
CA LEU A 222 17.28 -2.71 -12.00
C LEU A 222 16.08 -1.85 -11.59
N ASP A 223 15.04 -1.75 -12.42
CA ASP A 223 13.81 -1.04 -12.08
C ASP A 223 13.06 -1.71 -10.92
N VAL A 224 13.00 -3.05 -10.87
CA VAL A 224 12.45 -3.81 -9.74
C VAL A 224 13.28 -3.63 -8.47
N LEU A 225 14.62 -3.56 -8.58
CA LEU A 225 15.49 -3.26 -7.45
C LEU A 225 15.34 -1.80 -6.99
N PHE A 226 15.13 -0.86 -7.90
CA PHE A 226 14.92 0.55 -7.60
C PHE A 226 13.59 0.80 -6.89
N THR A 227 12.49 0.22 -7.36
CA THR A 227 11.19 0.31 -6.69
C THR A 227 11.23 -0.34 -5.30
N ARG A 228 11.78 -1.55 -5.19
CA ARG A 228 12.00 -2.20 -3.88
C ARG A 228 12.85 -1.35 -2.94
N LYS A 229 13.91 -0.70 -3.46
CA LYS A 229 14.74 0.22 -2.69
C LYS A 229 13.94 1.44 -2.23
N GLN A 230 13.12 2.02 -3.10
CA GLN A 230 12.27 3.17 -2.77
C GLN A 230 11.23 2.82 -1.70
N ASP A 231 10.62 1.65 -1.77
CA ASP A 231 9.70 1.14 -0.74
C ASP A 231 10.42 0.96 0.61
N LEU A 232 11.62 0.37 0.59
CA LEU A 232 12.45 0.23 1.80
C LEU A 232 12.91 1.58 2.37
N GLU A 233 13.27 2.55 1.53
CA GLU A 233 13.58 3.92 1.97
C GLU A 233 12.35 4.62 2.56
N ALA A 234 11.14 4.34 2.06
CA ALA A 234 9.91 4.85 2.62
C ALA A 234 9.59 4.21 3.99
N THR A 235 9.76 2.90 4.17
CA THR A 235 9.57 2.25 5.48
C THR A 235 10.65 2.65 6.48
N MET A 236 11.91 2.81 6.06
CA MET A 236 12.97 3.35 6.93
C MET A 236 12.62 4.75 7.43
N ARG A 237 12.14 5.66 6.58
CA ARG A 237 11.69 7.00 7.01
C ARG A 237 10.49 6.96 7.97
N GLN A 238 9.59 5.99 7.83
CA GLN A 238 8.48 5.81 8.77
C GLN A 238 9.00 5.37 10.14
N LEU A 239 9.87 4.36 10.18
CA LEU A 239 10.51 3.88 11.41
C LEU A 239 11.41 4.96 12.05
N GLU A 240 12.14 5.75 11.27
CA GLU A 240 12.92 6.90 11.76
C GLU A 240 12.03 7.94 12.47
N ASN A 241 10.85 8.24 11.90
CA ASN A 241 9.89 9.14 12.54
C ASN A 241 9.30 8.54 13.83
N GLU A 242 8.91 7.27 13.82
CA GLU A 242 8.40 6.56 15.01
C GLU A 242 9.46 6.52 16.14
N ILE A 243 10.73 6.28 15.78
CA ILE A 243 11.86 6.35 16.72
C ILE A 243 12.05 7.76 17.27
N GLU A 244 11.90 8.81 16.46
CA GLU A 244 12.05 10.19 16.95
C GLU A 244 10.85 10.63 17.81
N GLU A 245 9.63 10.15 17.53
CA GLU A 245 8.45 10.33 18.39
C GLU A 245 8.65 9.66 19.76
N GLU A 246 9.10 8.40 19.80
CA GLU A 246 9.46 7.69 21.04
C GLU A 246 10.64 8.37 21.77
N ARG A 247 11.62 8.90 21.04
CA ARG A 247 12.70 9.71 21.64
C ARG A 247 12.19 10.99 22.27
N HIS A 248 11.24 11.69 21.65
CA HIS A 248 10.61 12.87 22.25
C HIS A 248 9.75 12.53 23.48
N ALA A 249 9.07 11.38 23.49
CA ALA A 249 8.40 10.87 24.68
C ALA A 249 9.40 10.54 25.81
N GLY A 250 10.51 9.87 25.48
CA GLY A 250 11.62 9.60 26.39
C GLY A 250 12.30 10.87 26.93
N GLU A 251 12.48 11.88 26.09
CA GLU A 251 13.04 13.18 26.47
C GLU A 251 12.09 13.96 27.39
N SER A 252 10.78 13.87 27.16
CA SER A 252 9.75 14.42 28.06
C SER A 252 9.78 13.74 29.44
N LEU A 253 10.02 12.42 29.48
CA LEU A 253 10.20 11.69 30.74
C LEU A 253 11.51 12.08 31.45
N VAL A 254 12.61 12.24 30.71
CA VAL A 254 13.91 12.72 31.22
C VAL A 254 13.83 14.17 31.72
N GLU A 255 13.01 15.01 31.09
CA GLU A 255 12.72 16.37 31.55
C GLU A 255 12.02 16.37 32.92
N ALA A 256 11.10 15.43 33.14
CA ALA A 256 10.41 15.22 34.41
C ALA A 256 11.27 14.57 35.52
N MET A 257 12.49 14.10 35.21
CA MET A 257 13.40 13.53 36.21
C MET A 257 14.03 14.58 37.13
N GLN A 258 14.50 14.15 38.30
CA GLN A 258 15.23 15.00 39.24
C GLN A 258 16.50 15.60 38.58
N PRO A 259 16.83 16.89 38.81
CA PRO A 259 17.90 17.59 38.09
C PRO A 259 19.27 16.89 38.14
N ASN A 260 19.63 16.34 39.30
CA ASN A 260 20.91 15.64 39.51
C ASN A 260 20.99 14.32 38.72
N LEU A 261 19.85 13.64 38.50
CA LEU A 261 19.78 12.41 37.73
C LEU A 261 19.75 12.73 36.23
N ARG A 262 18.97 13.74 35.83
CA ARG A 262 18.92 14.28 34.45
C ARG A 262 20.31 14.68 33.95
N GLN A 263 21.11 15.39 34.75
CA GLN A 263 22.48 15.74 34.39
C GLN A 263 23.40 14.52 34.19
N LYS A 264 23.31 13.50 35.06
CA LYS A 264 24.09 12.26 34.90
C LYS A 264 23.68 11.50 33.63
N TYR A 265 22.39 11.38 33.38
CA TYR A 265 21.87 10.75 32.16
C TYR A 265 22.34 11.48 30.90
N LEU A 266 22.24 12.82 30.85
CA LEU A 266 22.70 13.62 29.72
C LEU A 266 24.20 13.47 29.45
N ASN A 267 25.04 13.44 30.48
CA ASN A 267 26.48 13.24 30.33
C ASN A 267 26.82 11.84 29.78
N VAL A 268 26.17 10.79 30.27
CA VAL A 268 26.37 9.41 29.79
C VAL A 268 25.80 9.24 28.37
N ARG A 269 24.64 9.83 28.07
CA ARG A 269 24.05 9.85 26.72
C ARG A 269 24.99 10.53 25.73
N ALA A 270 25.50 11.72 26.05
CA ALA A 270 26.44 12.45 25.18
C ALA A 270 27.73 11.65 24.91
N ALA A 271 28.31 11.02 25.94
CA ALA A 271 29.48 10.16 25.78
C ALA A 271 29.18 8.94 24.88
N ASN A 272 28.05 8.26 25.11
CA ASN A 272 27.61 7.13 24.30
C ASN A 272 27.37 7.54 22.83
N THR A 273 26.64 8.63 22.58
CA THR A 273 26.43 9.15 21.21
C THR A 273 27.74 9.51 20.52
N SER A 274 28.72 10.09 21.23
CA SER A 274 30.04 10.38 20.65
C SER A 274 30.86 9.13 20.31
N LEU A 275 30.72 8.06 21.10
CA LEU A 275 31.35 6.76 20.84
C LEU A 275 30.70 6.05 19.65
N LEU A 276 29.38 6.08 19.54
CA LEU A 276 28.64 5.56 18.37
C LEU A 276 29.04 6.30 17.10
N GLN A 277 29.07 7.63 17.11
CA GLN A 277 29.52 8.43 15.96
C GLN A 277 30.96 8.10 15.54
N HIS A 278 31.87 7.87 16.50
CA HIS A 278 33.23 7.41 16.17
C HIS A 278 33.25 6.00 15.57
N LEU A 279 32.40 5.09 16.06
CA LEU A 279 32.27 3.73 15.54
C LEU A 279 31.75 3.75 14.10
N ASP A 280 30.69 4.53 13.82
CA ASP A 280 30.10 4.71 12.48
C ASP A 280 31.13 5.27 11.48
N ILE A 281 31.94 6.27 11.90
CA ILE A 281 33.01 6.83 11.06
C ILE A 281 34.06 5.77 10.74
N MET A 282 34.50 4.99 11.74
CA MET A 282 35.48 3.92 11.53
C MET A 282 34.94 2.77 10.66
N GLN A 283 33.65 2.43 10.78
CA GLN A 283 32.99 1.49 9.86
C GLN A 283 32.93 2.04 8.43
N HIS A 284 32.57 3.31 8.25
CA HIS A 284 32.53 3.92 6.92
C HIS A 284 33.93 4.01 6.28
N GLU A 285 34.97 4.28 7.07
CA GLU A 285 36.36 4.21 6.61
C GLU A 285 36.76 2.79 6.18
N LEU A 286 36.41 1.76 6.98
CA LEU A 286 36.63 0.35 6.62
C LEU A 286 35.90 -0.04 5.32
N ASP A 287 34.60 0.25 5.20
CA ASP A 287 33.81 0.00 3.98
C ASP A 287 34.42 0.68 2.76
N SER A 288 34.93 1.91 2.90
CA SER A 288 35.58 2.64 1.82
C SER A 288 36.91 2.01 1.40
N LEU A 289 37.66 1.45 2.36
CA LEU A 289 38.92 0.74 2.11
C LEU A 289 38.68 -0.63 1.48
N ASP A 290 37.67 -1.38 1.93
CA ASP A 290 37.31 -2.68 1.35
C ASP A 290 36.70 -2.52 -0.05
N ALA A 291 35.87 -1.51 -0.30
CA ALA A 291 35.39 -1.19 -1.65
C ALA A 291 36.55 -0.81 -2.59
N ARG A 292 37.52 -0.03 -2.09
CA ARG A 292 38.72 0.33 -2.86
C ARG A 292 39.65 -0.86 -3.09
N LYS A 293 39.77 -1.76 -2.11
CA LYS A 293 40.51 -3.01 -2.22
C LYS A 293 39.89 -3.93 -3.27
N ALA A 294 38.57 -4.13 -3.23
CA ALA A 294 37.84 -4.92 -4.23
C ALA A 294 38.03 -4.36 -5.66
N ALA A 295 37.96 -3.04 -5.84
CA ALA A 295 38.22 -2.40 -7.13
C ALA A 295 39.67 -2.63 -7.62
N LEU A 296 40.66 -2.58 -6.73
CA LEU A 296 42.05 -2.89 -7.06
C LEU A 296 42.26 -4.39 -7.35
N GLU A 297 41.57 -5.28 -6.62
CA GLU A 297 41.58 -6.73 -6.86
C GLU A 297 40.98 -7.09 -8.23
N ASP A 298 39.92 -6.41 -8.66
CA ASP A 298 39.36 -6.49 -10.02
C ASP A 298 40.37 -6.04 -11.09
N GLU A 299 41.04 -4.90 -10.90
CA GLU A 299 42.07 -4.42 -11.83
C GLU A 299 43.26 -5.40 -11.89
N LEU A 300 43.63 -5.99 -10.76
CA LEU A 300 44.68 -7.01 -10.64
C LEU A 300 44.29 -8.33 -11.31
N ALA A 301 43.00 -8.70 -11.32
CA ALA A 301 42.51 -9.93 -11.95
C ALA A 301 42.76 -9.99 -13.46
N THR A 302 42.98 -8.83 -14.10
CA THR A 302 43.40 -8.74 -15.52
C THR A 302 44.80 -9.30 -15.78
N SER A 303 45.65 -9.44 -14.76
CA SER A 303 47.08 -9.77 -14.92
C SER A 303 47.62 -10.74 -13.87
N LYS A 304 47.77 -12.01 -14.26
CA LYS A 304 48.29 -13.11 -13.40
C LYS A 304 49.63 -12.78 -12.71
N VAL A 305 50.55 -12.12 -13.42
CA VAL A 305 51.85 -11.72 -12.87
C VAL A 305 51.70 -10.69 -11.74
N LYS A 306 50.72 -9.77 -11.84
CA LYS A 306 50.45 -8.82 -10.76
C LYS A 306 49.76 -9.49 -9.57
N GLN A 307 48.89 -10.48 -9.79
CA GLN A 307 48.29 -11.27 -8.71
C GLN A 307 49.37 -12.02 -7.90
N GLU A 308 50.29 -12.72 -8.57
CA GLU A 308 51.41 -13.40 -7.91
C GLU A 308 52.32 -12.41 -7.16
N ALA A 309 52.59 -11.23 -7.75
CA ALA A 309 53.33 -10.17 -7.07
C ALA A 309 52.63 -9.68 -5.79
N VAL A 310 51.31 -9.48 -5.81
CA VAL A 310 50.54 -9.05 -4.62
C VAL A 310 50.54 -10.11 -3.53
N VAL A 311 50.41 -11.40 -3.88
CA VAL A 311 50.54 -12.51 -2.91
C VAL A 311 51.94 -12.52 -2.27
N LEU A 312 53.00 -12.29 -3.06
CA LEU A 312 54.37 -12.20 -2.56
C LEU A 312 54.59 -10.95 -1.68
N TYR A 313 54.03 -9.80 -2.05
CA TYR A 313 54.09 -8.58 -1.23
C TYR A 313 53.31 -8.72 0.08
N GLY A 314 52.12 -9.35 0.06
CA GLY A 314 51.35 -9.66 1.27
C GLY A 314 52.14 -10.56 2.22
N ARG A 315 52.71 -11.66 1.70
CA ARG A 315 53.56 -12.57 2.48
C ARG A 315 54.83 -11.87 3.00
N LEU A 316 55.38 -10.92 2.25
CA LEU A 316 56.52 -10.11 2.68
C LEU A 316 56.13 -9.12 3.79
N ALA A 317 54.94 -8.51 3.70
CA ALA A 317 54.38 -7.63 4.73
C ALA A 317 54.11 -8.41 6.04
N GLU A 318 53.47 -9.58 5.97
CA GLU A 318 53.29 -10.46 7.14
C GLU A 318 54.64 -10.83 7.82
N LEU A 319 55.66 -11.13 7.02
CA LEU A 319 56.99 -11.47 7.54
C LEU A 319 57.72 -10.25 8.12
N GLN A 320 57.48 -9.05 7.58
CA GLN A 320 57.96 -7.79 8.15
C GLN A 320 57.24 -7.45 9.46
N GLU A 321 55.93 -7.66 9.54
CA GLU A 321 55.14 -7.47 10.75
C GLU A 321 55.60 -8.41 11.86
N LYS A 322 55.64 -9.73 11.61
CA LYS A 322 56.19 -10.74 12.53
C LYS A 322 57.62 -10.41 12.97
N LYS A 323 58.46 -9.89 12.07
CA LYS A 323 59.81 -9.40 12.41
C LYS A 323 59.75 -8.18 13.34
N ASN A 324 58.87 -7.21 13.07
CA ASN A 324 58.70 -6.02 13.89
C ASN A 324 58.11 -6.36 15.27
N GLU A 325 57.17 -7.30 15.37
CA GLU A 325 56.69 -7.88 16.64
C GLU A 325 57.84 -8.52 17.43
N ILE A 326 58.65 -9.38 16.81
CA ILE A 326 59.80 -10.00 17.48
C ILE A 326 60.82 -8.94 17.93
N ILE A 327 61.01 -7.87 17.16
CA ILE A 327 61.90 -6.76 17.54
C ILE A 327 61.31 -5.97 18.72
N THR A 328 60.04 -5.59 18.67
CA THR A 328 59.38 -4.84 19.76
C THR A 328 59.26 -5.67 21.03
N GLN A 329 58.96 -6.97 20.94
CA GLN A 329 59.00 -7.90 22.08
C GLN A 329 60.40 -7.99 22.68
N ASN A 330 61.46 -8.12 21.87
CA ASN A 330 62.84 -8.14 22.39
C ASN A 330 63.28 -6.78 22.97
N GLN A 331 62.77 -5.65 22.46
CA GLN A 331 63.01 -4.31 23.01
C GLN A 331 62.20 -4.05 24.31
N GLN A 332 61.05 -4.70 24.47
CA GLN A 332 60.20 -4.64 25.65
C GLN A 332 60.53 -5.72 26.71
N ARG A 333 61.59 -6.52 26.51
CA ARG A 333 62.08 -7.47 27.52
C ARG A 333 62.61 -6.72 28.74
N GLY A 334 61.79 -6.69 29.79
CA GLY A 334 62.19 -6.21 31.11
C GLY A 334 63.00 -7.25 31.87
N THR A 335 63.22 -7.01 33.16
CA THR A 335 63.67 -8.08 34.05
C THR A 335 62.56 -9.13 34.22
N PRO A 336 62.89 -10.40 34.55
CA PRO A 336 61.88 -11.44 34.78
C PRO A 336 60.87 -11.15 35.90
N LYS A 337 61.10 -10.11 36.73
CA LYS A 337 60.14 -9.60 37.71
C LYS A 337 59.14 -8.62 37.08
N GLU A 338 59.62 -7.68 36.28
CA GLU A 338 58.79 -6.71 35.57
C GLU A 338 57.91 -7.39 34.50
N GLU A 339 58.44 -8.37 33.77
CA GLU A 339 57.64 -9.19 32.85
C GLU A 339 56.52 -9.95 33.59
N ARG A 340 56.83 -10.53 34.75
CA ARG A 340 55.83 -11.21 35.60
C ARG A 340 54.79 -10.23 36.13
N GLU A 341 55.19 -9.02 36.54
CA GLU A 341 54.27 -8.00 37.03
C GLU A 341 53.36 -7.48 35.91
N ARG A 342 53.91 -7.22 34.71
CA ARG A 342 53.15 -6.86 33.51
C ARG A 342 52.15 -7.95 33.10
N LEU A 343 52.57 -9.22 33.10
CA LEU A 343 51.67 -10.34 32.81
C LEU A 343 50.59 -10.52 33.89
N LEU A 344 50.91 -10.30 35.17
CA LEU A 344 49.91 -10.32 36.25
C LEU A 344 48.95 -9.13 36.18
N GLN A 345 49.39 -7.98 35.69
CA GLN A 345 48.56 -6.81 35.46
C GLN A 345 47.63 -7.05 34.26
N GLN A 346 48.18 -7.50 33.13
CA GLN A 346 47.40 -7.92 31.97
C GLN A 346 46.36 -8.97 32.34
N VAL A 347 46.73 -10.05 33.04
CA VAL A 347 45.77 -11.08 33.48
C VAL A 347 44.69 -10.52 34.41
N LYS A 348 44.93 -9.45 35.18
CA LYS A 348 43.88 -8.78 35.96
C LYS A 348 42.96 -7.93 35.09
N GLU A 349 43.53 -7.22 34.12
CA GLU A 349 42.82 -6.40 33.15
C GLU A 349 41.93 -7.31 32.28
N ASP A 350 42.51 -8.31 31.61
CA ASP A 350 41.82 -9.37 30.86
C ASP A 350 40.71 -10.03 31.69
N ASN A 351 40.97 -10.45 32.95
CA ASN A 351 39.92 -11.04 33.80
C ASN A 351 38.80 -10.04 34.16
N SER A 352 39.11 -8.74 34.28
CA SER A 352 38.10 -7.72 34.52
C SER A 352 37.27 -7.43 33.27
N GLU A 353 37.89 -7.43 32.10
CA GLU A 353 37.22 -7.31 30.80
C GLU A 353 36.33 -8.52 30.54
N ILE A 354 36.84 -9.75 30.75
CA ILE A 354 36.05 -10.99 30.70
C ILE A 354 34.84 -10.89 31.63
N ALA A 355 35.01 -10.47 32.88
CA ALA A 355 33.89 -10.31 33.81
C ALA A 355 32.87 -9.23 33.36
N THR A 356 33.29 -8.21 32.60
CA THR A 356 32.33 -7.26 31.97
C THR A 356 31.65 -7.85 30.74
N MET A 357 32.38 -8.59 29.89
CA MET A 357 31.83 -9.28 28.73
C MET A 357 30.84 -10.37 29.14
N GLU A 358 31.11 -11.16 30.19
CA GLU A 358 30.20 -12.17 30.74
C GLU A 358 28.89 -11.56 31.25
N ARG A 359 28.94 -10.35 31.84
CA ARG A 359 27.73 -9.60 32.23
C ARG A 359 26.95 -9.13 31.00
N GLN A 360 27.62 -8.52 30.03
CA GLN A 360 26.98 -8.09 28.78
C GLN A 360 26.38 -9.27 28.00
N ILE A 361 27.06 -10.42 27.95
CA ILE A 361 26.54 -11.66 27.37
C ILE A 361 25.30 -12.13 28.12
N SER A 362 25.31 -12.07 29.46
CA SER A 362 24.14 -12.46 30.27
C SER A 362 22.95 -11.52 30.05
N GLU A 363 23.19 -10.20 30.01
CA GLU A 363 22.18 -9.17 29.72
C GLU A 363 21.58 -9.36 28.32
N VAL A 364 22.42 -9.56 27.30
CA VAL A 364 21.97 -9.85 25.92
C VAL A 364 21.23 -11.19 25.83
N GLN A 365 21.65 -12.23 26.56
CA GLN A 365 20.92 -13.50 26.63
C GLN A 365 19.57 -13.38 27.35
N GLU A 366 19.41 -12.42 28.26
CA GLU A 366 18.13 -12.13 28.90
C GLU A 366 17.22 -11.32 27.98
N GLN A 367 17.75 -10.31 27.28
CA GLN A 367 17.04 -9.59 26.21
C GLN A 367 16.58 -10.52 25.08
N ILE A 368 17.45 -11.44 24.62
CA ILE A 368 17.09 -12.46 23.62
C ILE A 368 15.93 -13.33 24.11
N ARG A 369 15.92 -13.73 25.39
CA ARG A 369 14.81 -14.51 25.97
C ARG A 369 13.52 -13.71 26.06
N GLN A 370 13.59 -12.44 26.50
CA GLN A 370 12.43 -11.55 26.55
C GLN A 370 11.81 -11.35 25.15
N LEU A 371 12.63 -11.07 24.13
CA LEU A 371 12.18 -10.95 22.74
C LEU A 371 11.65 -12.28 22.16
N GLN A 372 12.22 -13.43 22.56
CA GLN A 372 11.70 -14.74 22.17
C GLN A 372 10.34 -15.04 22.82
N ASP A 373 10.13 -14.64 24.08
CA ASP A 373 8.86 -14.80 24.79
C ASP A 373 7.80 -13.83 24.24
N GLU A 374 8.19 -12.62 23.83
CA GLU A 374 7.32 -11.64 23.16
C GLU A 374 6.90 -12.13 21.76
N CYS A 375 7.83 -12.61 20.94
CA CYS A 375 7.52 -13.25 19.66
C CYS A 375 6.56 -14.44 19.84
N GLN A 376 6.77 -15.30 20.84
CA GLN A 376 5.87 -16.41 21.15
C GLN A 376 4.48 -15.95 21.60
N GLN A 377 4.36 -14.81 22.28
CA GLN A 377 3.06 -14.21 22.64
C GLN A 377 2.35 -13.67 21.40
N LEU A 378 3.05 -12.92 20.54
CA LEU A 378 2.50 -12.42 19.27
C LEU A 378 2.07 -13.56 18.34
N ASP A 379 2.83 -14.65 18.24
CA ASP A 379 2.44 -15.84 17.49
C ASP A 379 1.18 -16.50 18.06
N GLN A 380 1.05 -16.58 19.40
CA GLN A 380 -0.16 -17.07 20.06
C GLN A 380 -1.37 -16.16 19.79
N GLU A 381 -1.21 -14.84 19.83
CA GLU A 381 -2.28 -13.89 19.49
C GLU A 381 -2.69 -14.00 18.01
N LEU A 382 -1.73 -14.17 17.10
CA LEU A 382 -2.00 -14.39 15.68
C LEU A 382 -2.75 -15.71 15.44
N ASP A 383 -2.45 -16.76 16.21
CA ASP A 383 -3.15 -18.04 16.11
C ASP A 383 -4.52 -18.02 16.81
N GLU A 384 -4.70 -17.28 17.92
CA GLU A 384 -6.04 -16.97 18.47
C GLU A 384 -6.91 -16.22 17.46
N ASN A 385 -6.32 -15.28 16.72
CA ASN A 385 -7.00 -14.55 15.64
C ASN A 385 -7.35 -15.43 14.42
N LYS A 386 -6.63 -16.54 14.19
CA LYS A 386 -6.95 -17.56 13.17
C LYS A 386 -7.89 -18.66 13.70
N SER A 387 -7.95 -18.85 15.02
CA SER A 387 -8.65 -19.92 15.71
C SER A 387 -10.15 -19.97 15.45
N GLU A 388 -10.77 -21.12 15.75
CA GLU A 388 -12.22 -21.30 15.77
C GLU A 388 -12.95 -20.24 16.61
N ARG A 389 -12.30 -19.68 17.65
CA ARG A 389 -12.85 -18.59 18.47
C ARG A 389 -13.13 -17.34 17.62
N SER A 390 -12.19 -16.95 16.76
CA SER A 390 -12.33 -15.84 15.80
C SER A 390 -13.37 -16.14 14.71
N GLN A 391 -13.52 -17.41 14.31
CA GLN A 391 -14.57 -17.82 13.37
C GLN A 391 -15.97 -17.75 14.02
N LYS A 392 -16.11 -18.30 15.24
CA LYS A 392 -17.34 -18.22 16.06
C LYS A 392 -17.72 -16.77 16.38
N TYR A 393 -16.75 -15.89 16.64
CA TYR A 393 -16.98 -14.45 16.80
C TYR A 393 -17.47 -13.80 15.50
N ARG A 394 -16.87 -14.12 14.34
CA ARG A 394 -17.36 -13.66 13.03
C ARG A 394 -18.76 -14.17 12.70
N GLU A 395 -19.10 -15.41 13.06
CA GLU A 395 -20.47 -15.92 12.93
C GLU A 395 -21.45 -15.21 13.87
N LEU A 396 -21.06 -14.97 15.12
CA LEU A 396 -21.90 -14.28 16.10
C LEU A 396 -22.19 -12.86 15.64
N ARG A 397 -21.17 -12.13 15.19
CA ARG A 397 -21.30 -10.78 14.62
C ARG A 397 -22.16 -10.75 13.36
N LYS A 398 -22.11 -11.79 12.52
CA LYS A 398 -23.05 -11.94 11.39
C LYS A 398 -24.47 -12.23 11.84
N ARG A 399 -24.68 -13.05 12.88
CA ARG A 399 -26.01 -13.28 13.47
C ARG A 399 -26.58 -12.00 14.05
N GLU A 400 -25.77 -11.24 14.78
CA GLU A 400 -26.08 -9.91 15.31
C GLU A 400 -26.46 -8.94 14.17
N GLU A 401 -25.63 -8.80 13.14
CA GLU A 401 -25.93 -8.01 11.94
C GLU A 401 -27.24 -8.44 11.26
N THR A 402 -27.55 -9.74 11.17
CA THR A 402 -28.84 -10.20 10.64
C THR A 402 -30.02 -9.89 11.56
N MET A 403 -29.82 -9.91 12.88
CA MET A 403 -30.85 -9.53 13.85
C MET A 403 -31.10 -8.02 13.82
N ASP A 404 -30.07 -7.20 13.73
CA ASP A 404 -30.21 -5.73 13.60
C ASP A 404 -30.91 -5.34 12.31
N ASN A 405 -30.53 -5.97 11.18
CA ASN A 405 -31.23 -5.77 9.91
C ASN A 405 -32.70 -6.21 9.97
N PHE A 406 -33.00 -7.31 10.67
CA PHE A 406 -34.37 -7.75 10.92
C PHE A 406 -35.12 -6.74 11.80
N LEU A 407 -34.56 -6.30 12.93
CA LEU A 407 -35.18 -5.34 13.84
C LEU A 407 -35.44 -3.99 13.16
N ALA A 408 -34.52 -3.52 12.30
CA ALA A 408 -34.68 -2.30 11.51
C ALA A 408 -35.78 -2.40 10.44
N THR A 409 -36.04 -3.60 9.90
CA THR A 409 -37.08 -3.83 8.88
C THR A 409 -38.41 -4.32 9.43
N PHE A 410 -38.43 -4.84 10.66
CA PHE A 410 -39.59 -5.47 11.29
C PHE A 410 -40.78 -4.52 11.43
N GLU A 411 -40.60 -3.31 11.96
CA GLU A 411 -41.72 -2.36 12.11
C GLU A 411 -42.29 -1.89 10.75
N ALA A 412 -41.47 -1.87 9.69
CA ALA A 412 -41.95 -1.58 8.34
C ALA A 412 -42.80 -2.74 7.77
N SER A 413 -42.29 -3.97 7.84
CA SER A 413 -43.00 -5.18 7.38
C SER A 413 -44.28 -5.43 8.18
N LYS A 414 -44.25 -5.24 9.50
CA LYS A 414 -45.42 -5.31 10.39
C LYS A 414 -46.48 -4.28 10.01
N LYS A 415 -46.10 -3.05 9.67
CA LYS A 415 -47.04 -2.02 9.22
C LYS A 415 -47.65 -2.38 7.85
N GLU A 416 -46.87 -2.93 6.94
CA GLU A 416 -47.34 -3.40 5.63
C GLU A 416 -48.40 -4.51 5.79
N GLU A 417 -48.09 -5.56 6.57
CA GLU A 417 -49.03 -6.66 6.83
C GLU A 417 -50.27 -6.22 7.63
N LEU A 418 -50.16 -5.25 8.56
CA LEU A 418 -51.33 -4.66 9.21
C LEU A 418 -52.23 -3.91 8.20
N SER A 419 -51.67 -3.14 7.27
CA SER A 419 -52.46 -2.48 6.22
C SER A 419 -53.12 -3.49 5.27
N ARG A 420 -52.45 -4.63 5.03
CA ARG A 420 -52.98 -5.73 4.22
C ARG A 420 -54.15 -6.42 4.92
N LEU A 421 -54.06 -6.63 6.23
CA LEU A 421 -55.17 -7.11 7.06
C LEU A 421 -56.35 -6.12 7.02
N GLU A 422 -56.10 -4.83 7.23
CA GLU A 422 -57.15 -3.80 7.16
C GLU A 422 -57.87 -3.79 5.79
N VAL A 423 -57.14 -3.95 4.69
CA VAL A 423 -57.73 -4.09 3.34
C VAL A 423 -58.56 -5.37 3.21
N LEU A 424 -58.11 -6.50 3.76
CA LEU A 424 -58.86 -7.76 3.77
C LEU A 424 -60.13 -7.69 4.64
N GLU A 425 -60.06 -7.06 5.81
CA GLU A 425 -61.19 -6.81 6.70
C GLU A 425 -62.24 -5.92 6.02
N ASN A 426 -61.81 -4.81 5.41
CA ASN A 426 -62.70 -3.94 4.63
C ASN A 426 -63.37 -4.70 3.47
N ASN A 427 -62.65 -5.57 2.78
CA ASN A 427 -63.21 -6.43 1.72
C ASN A 427 -64.24 -7.45 2.28
N ASN A 428 -63.96 -8.06 3.44
CA ASN A 428 -64.90 -8.95 4.12
C ASN A 428 -66.17 -8.20 4.54
N VAL A 429 -66.05 -7.01 5.14
CA VAL A 429 -67.19 -6.15 5.49
C VAL A 429 -67.99 -5.75 4.24
N ALA A 430 -67.32 -5.43 3.14
CA ALA A 430 -67.98 -5.12 1.86
C ALA A 430 -68.72 -6.33 1.27
N LEU A 431 -68.17 -7.54 1.37
CA LEU A 431 -68.82 -8.79 0.96
C LEU A 431 -70.02 -9.13 1.85
N LEU A 432 -69.87 -9.03 3.18
CA LEU A 432 -70.97 -9.19 4.14
C LEU A 432 -72.08 -8.14 3.90
N GLY A 433 -71.71 -6.90 3.58
CA GLY A 433 -72.65 -5.84 3.20
C GLY A 433 -73.34 -6.08 1.85
N LYS A 434 -72.73 -6.82 0.91
CA LYS A 434 -73.40 -7.32 -0.30
C LYS A 434 -74.34 -8.48 0.04
N LEU A 435 -73.89 -9.46 0.84
CA LEU A 435 -74.68 -10.59 1.29
C LEU A 435 -75.94 -10.13 2.06
N SER A 436 -75.79 -9.13 2.94
CA SER A 436 -76.89 -8.48 3.67
C SER A 436 -77.92 -7.84 2.73
N ARG A 437 -77.47 -7.15 1.67
CA ARG A 437 -78.34 -6.61 0.61
C ARG A 437 -79.04 -7.71 -0.20
N HIS A 438 -78.38 -8.84 -0.45
CA HIS A 438 -79.02 -10.01 -1.07
C HIS A 438 -80.03 -10.70 -0.14
N LEU A 439 -79.76 -10.76 1.16
CA LEU A 439 -80.70 -11.25 2.19
C LEU A 439 -81.94 -10.36 2.31
N ALA A 440 -81.83 -9.06 2.06
CA ALA A 440 -82.99 -8.17 1.96
C ALA A 440 -83.93 -8.57 0.79
N HIS A 441 -83.39 -9.14 -0.30
CA HIS A 441 -84.16 -9.64 -1.43
C HIS A 441 -84.82 -11.01 -1.17
N LEU A 442 -84.34 -11.76 -0.17
CA LEU A 442 -84.91 -13.03 0.30
C LEU A 442 -86.11 -12.86 1.24
N LYS A 443 -86.47 -11.63 1.63
CA LYS A 443 -87.55 -11.34 2.59
C LYS A 443 -88.96 -11.24 1.99
N GLN A 444 -89.20 -11.79 0.81
CA GLN A 444 -90.54 -11.91 0.22
C GLN A 444 -91.18 -13.29 0.46
N LEU A 445 -91.06 -13.79 1.69
CA LEU A 445 -91.84 -14.90 2.25
C LEU A 445 -91.76 -14.88 3.79
N PRO A 446 -92.84 -14.50 4.50
CA PRO A 446 -92.86 -14.50 5.97
C PRO A 446 -93.95 -15.41 6.58
N SER A 447 -93.65 -15.96 7.76
CA SER A 447 -94.41 -15.65 8.97
C SER A 447 -93.42 -15.74 10.15
N SER A 448 -93.19 -14.76 11.03
CA SER A 448 -93.96 -13.61 11.57
C SER A 448 -94.81 -13.90 12.81
N SER A 449 -94.96 -15.14 13.25
CA SER A 449 -95.51 -15.47 14.59
C SER A 449 -94.45 -16.08 15.51
N GLU A 450 -93.60 -16.98 14.99
CA GLU A 450 -92.59 -17.70 15.79
C GLU A 450 -91.42 -16.81 16.23
N PHE A 451 -91.11 -15.74 15.48
CA PHE A 451 -90.01 -14.83 15.80
C PHE A 451 -90.36 -13.80 16.88
N GLU A 452 -91.64 -13.47 17.08
CA GLU A 452 -92.06 -12.56 18.15
C GLU A 452 -91.92 -13.21 19.54
N ILE A 453 -92.12 -14.53 19.61
CA ILE A 453 -91.92 -15.35 20.82
C ILE A 453 -90.42 -15.40 21.18
N MET A 454 -89.52 -15.59 20.20
CA MET A 454 -88.08 -15.55 20.47
C MET A 454 -87.58 -14.16 20.86
N ARG A 455 -88.26 -13.08 20.41
CA ARG A 455 -87.84 -11.71 20.68
C ARG A 455 -88.12 -11.25 22.12
N SER A 456 -89.20 -11.72 22.75
CA SER A 456 -89.43 -11.48 24.18
C SER A 456 -88.42 -12.21 25.06
N ASP A 457 -88.04 -13.43 24.69
CA ASP A 457 -87.06 -14.24 25.40
C ASP A 457 -85.63 -13.70 25.27
N LEU A 458 -85.28 -13.09 24.12
CA LEU A 458 -83.98 -12.46 23.89
C LEU A 458 -83.82 -11.17 24.70
N ALA A 459 -84.82 -10.29 24.68
CA ALA A 459 -84.73 -8.98 25.36
C ALA A 459 -84.62 -9.11 26.89
N PHE A 460 -85.24 -10.14 27.49
CA PHE A 460 -85.07 -10.46 28.90
C PHE A 460 -83.64 -10.94 29.21
N LYS A 461 -83.07 -11.78 28.34
CA LYS A 461 -81.72 -12.33 28.50
C LYS A 461 -80.62 -11.30 28.24
N GLU A 462 -80.77 -10.41 27.26
CA GLU A 462 -79.78 -9.36 26.97
C GLU A 462 -79.57 -8.40 28.15
N GLY A 463 -80.63 -8.08 28.91
CA GLY A 463 -80.55 -7.20 30.08
C GLY A 463 -79.84 -7.80 31.31
N GLU A 464 -79.83 -9.13 31.46
CA GLU A 464 -78.95 -9.82 32.42
C GLU A 464 -77.52 -9.94 31.85
N LEU A 465 -77.40 -10.19 30.55
CA LEU A 465 -76.13 -10.44 29.86
C LEU A 465 -75.22 -9.21 29.83
N GLU A 466 -75.73 -7.97 29.73
CA GLU A 466 -74.88 -6.77 29.80
C GLU A 466 -74.31 -6.50 31.21
N LYS A 467 -75.09 -6.78 32.27
CA LYS A 467 -74.59 -6.68 33.65
C LYS A 467 -73.61 -7.81 33.97
N SER A 468 -73.83 -8.98 33.37
CA SER A 468 -72.84 -10.06 33.33
C SER A 468 -71.56 -9.60 32.65
N LYS A 469 -71.60 -9.05 31.42
CA LYS A 469 -70.44 -8.58 30.65
C LYS A 469 -69.52 -7.62 31.41
N PHE A 470 -70.07 -6.61 32.10
CA PHE A 470 -69.22 -5.65 32.82
C PHE A 470 -68.51 -6.27 34.03
N THR A 471 -69.14 -7.27 34.67
CA THR A 471 -68.52 -8.07 35.73
C THR A 471 -67.54 -9.10 35.14
N GLU A 472 -67.86 -9.65 33.98
CA GLU A 472 -67.07 -10.59 33.19
C GLU A 472 -65.77 -9.97 32.67
N GLU A 473 -65.74 -8.69 32.29
CA GLU A 473 -64.51 -8.01 31.84
C GLU A 473 -63.53 -7.76 33.00
N GLY A 474 -64.03 -7.33 34.17
CA GLY A 474 -63.23 -7.23 35.39
C GLY A 474 -62.67 -8.60 35.81
N LEU A 475 -63.54 -9.62 35.86
CA LEU A 475 -63.14 -11.00 36.11
C LEU A 475 -62.19 -11.54 35.03
N LYS A 476 -62.35 -11.20 33.74
CA LYS A 476 -61.45 -11.61 32.65
C LYS A 476 -60.04 -11.08 32.84
N SER A 477 -59.87 -9.84 33.29
CA SER A 477 -58.53 -9.28 33.49
C SER A 477 -57.78 -9.96 34.64
N GLU A 478 -58.47 -10.27 35.73
CA GLU A 478 -57.87 -10.98 36.88
C GLU A 478 -57.70 -12.47 36.58
N ASN A 479 -58.67 -13.08 35.90
CA ASN A 479 -58.60 -14.43 35.35
C ASN A 479 -57.43 -14.58 34.38
N LEU A 480 -57.15 -13.65 33.46
CA LEU A 480 -55.98 -13.73 32.57
C LEU A 480 -54.64 -13.77 33.33
N ASN A 481 -54.50 -12.99 34.41
CA ASN A 481 -53.29 -13.04 35.26
C ASN A 481 -53.21 -14.33 36.09
N LEU A 482 -54.33 -14.81 36.63
CA LEU A 482 -54.39 -16.11 37.28
C LEU A 482 -54.13 -17.23 36.28
N GLN A 483 -54.67 -17.18 35.07
CA GLN A 483 -54.54 -18.13 33.97
C GLN A 483 -53.11 -18.21 33.45
N ALA A 484 -52.36 -17.10 33.41
CA ALA A 484 -50.95 -17.13 33.04
C ALA A 484 -50.07 -17.83 34.10
N ASN A 485 -50.43 -17.72 35.39
CA ASN A 485 -49.75 -18.44 36.47
C ASN A 485 -50.22 -19.89 36.58
N LEU A 486 -51.53 -20.12 36.41
CA LEU A 486 -52.18 -21.42 36.28
C LEU A 486 -51.53 -22.19 35.14
N GLN A 487 -51.38 -21.63 33.94
CA GLN A 487 -50.72 -22.28 32.80
C GLN A 487 -49.28 -22.73 33.08
N LYS A 488 -48.53 -22.00 33.93
CA LYS A 488 -47.18 -22.44 34.34
C LYS A 488 -47.22 -23.58 35.35
N ILE A 489 -48.20 -23.56 36.26
CA ILE A 489 -48.43 -24.63 37.23
C ILE A 489 -48.98 -25.86 36.50
N GLU A 490 -50.02 -25.72 35.68
CA GLU A 490 -50.56 -26.72 34.74
C GLU A 490 -49.48 -27.27 33.80
N ALA A 491 -48.52 -26.48 33.29
CA ALA A 491 -47.45 -27.03 32.45
C ALA A 491 -46.53 -28.00 33.23
N LEU A 492 -46.34 -27.79 34.54
CA LEU A 492 -45.59 -28.69 35.42
C LEU A 492 -46.48 -29.82 35.95
N GLU A 493 -47.70 -29.51 36.35
CA GLU A 493 -48.68 -30.44 36.88
C GLU A 493 -49.14 -31.41 35.80
N THR A 494 -49.45 -30.98 34.57
CA THR A 494 -49.71 -31.88 33.45
C THR A 494 -48.51 -32.74 33.08
N LYS A 495 -47.27 -32.30 33.34
CA LYS A 495 -46.09 -33.16 33.14
C LYS A 495 -46.02 -34.25 34.20
N VAL A 496 -46.21 -33.90 35.48
CA VAL A 496 -46.22 -34.86 36.60
C VAL A 496 -47.45 -35.77 36.55
N GLN A 497 -48.63 -35.23 36.19
CA GLN A 497 -49.86 -35.98 35.95
C GLN A 497 -49.66 -36.92 34.77
N LYS A 498 -49.10 -36.51 33.62
CA LYS A 498 -48.77 -37.44 32.53
C LYS A 498 -47.84 -38.56 32.96
N GLU A 499 -46.77 -38.27 33.69
CA GLU A 499 -45.86 -39.32 34.17
C GLU A 499 -46.56 -40.26 35.19
N MET A 500 -47.43 -39.74 36.04
CA MET A 500 -48.25 -40.52 36.98
C MET A 500 -49.40 -41.29 36.31
N GLU A 501 -49.99 -40.74 35.26
CA GLU A 501 -51.05 -41.36 34.44
C GLU A 501 -50.45 -42.42 33.54
N ASP A 502 -49.31 -42.20 32.89
CA ASP A 502 -48.56 -43.22 32.15
C ASP A 502 -48.22 -44.43 33.04
N LEU A 503 -47.83 -44.19 34.30
CA LEU A 503 -47.55 -45.25 35.26
C LEU A 503 -48.82 -45.92 35.78
N LYS A 504 -49.85 -45.16 36.15
CA LYS A 504 -51.16 -45.69 36.55
C LYS A 504 -51.84 -46.46 35.43
N GLU A 505 -51.76 -46.00 34.19
CA GLU A 505 -52.27 -46.68 33.00
C GLU A 505 -51.50 -47.97 32.74
N LYS A 506 -50.16 -47.99 32.84
CA LYS A 506 -49.40 -49.24 32.69
C LYS A 506 -49.79 -50.26 33.76
N LEU A 507 -49.96 -49.82 35.01
CA LEU A 507 -50.39 -50.67 36.11
C LEU A 507 -51.85 -51.13 35.93
N ALA A 508 -52.74 -50.23 35.53
CA ALA A 508 -54.15 -50.51 35.23
C ALA A 508 -54.29 -51.47 34.05
N LYS A 509 -53.56 -51.26 32.95
CA LYS A 509 -53.47 -52.15 31.78
C LYS A 509 -53.00 -53.53 32.21
N MET A 510 -51.90 -53.65 32.96
CA MET A 510 -51.45 -54.94 33.49
C MET A 510 -52.49 -55.62 34.39
N THR A 511 -53.15 -54.90 35.31
CA THR A 511 -54.21 -55.50 36.15
C THR A 511 -55.50 -55.82 35.38
N GLN A 512 -55.83 -55.05 34.35
CA GLN A 512 -56.98 -55.28 33.48
C GLN A 512 -56.73 -56.46 32.55
N GLU A 513 -55.54 -56.57 31.96
CA GLU A 513 -55.09 -57.72 31.18
C GLU A 513 -55.16 -59.00 32.02
N ILE A 514 -54.66 -59.00 33.27
CA ILE A 514 -54.79 -60.13 34.20
C ILE A 514 -56.28 -60.53 34.40
N ASN A 515 -57.18 -59.56 34.54
CA ASN A 515 -58.61 -59.82 34.71
C ASN A 515 -59.29 -60.27 33.39
N GLU A 516 -58.93 -59.70 32.24
CA GLU A 516 -59.49 -60.05 30.93
C GLU A 516 -59.03 -61.43 30.47
N TYR A 517 -57.79 -61.81 30.74
CA TYR A 517 -57.28 -63.15 30.48
C TYR A 517 -57.74 -64.19 31.51
N SER A 518 -58.37 -63.78 32.63
CA SER A 518 -58.96 -64.71 33.60
C SER A 518 -60.29 -65.33 33.15
N ASP A 519 -61.05 -64.64 32.28
CA ASP A 519 -62.30 -65.14 31.69
C ASP A 519 -62.25 -65.08 30.15
N LEU A 520 -61.61 -66.11 29.58
CA LEU A 520 -61.40 -66.24 28.13
C LEU A 520 -62.70 -66.45 27.34
N ASP A 521 -63.76 -67.00 27.94
CA ASP A 521 -65.02 -67.28 27.23
C ASP A 521 -65.97 -66.08 27.25
N GLY A 522 -66.04 -65.34 28.36
CA GLY A 522 -66.67 -64.01 28.41
C GLY A 522 -65.94 -62.97 27.55
N LEU A 523 -64.62 -63.10 27.34
CA LEU A 523 -63.88 -62.29 26.39
C LEU A 523 -64.24 -62.61 24.92
N LYS A 524 -64.35 -63.90 24.55
CA LYS A 524 -64.80 -64.31 23.20
C LYS A 524 -66.21 -63.80 22.88
N ALA A 525 -67.16 -63.93 23.82
CA ALA A 525 -68.53 -63.46 23.61
C ALA A 525 -68.61 -61.94 23.37
N ARG A 526 -67.82 -61.15 24.11
CA ARG A 526 -67.71 -59.69 23.91
C ARG A 526 -67.00 -59.34 22.60
N ALA A 527 -65.98 -60.09 22.20
CA ALA A 527 -65.32 -59.92 20.91
C ALA A 527 -66.27 -60.22 19.73
N ASP A 528 -67.11 -61.25 19.85
CA ASP A 528 -68.11 -61.59 18.84
C ASP A 528 -69.22 -60.53 18.72
N GLU A 529 -69.69 -59.97 19.83
CA GLU A 529 -70.68 -58.90 19.79
C GLU A 529 -70.08 -57.60 19.22
N ARG A 530 -68.85 -57.25 19.62
CA ARG A 530 -68.13 -56.11 19.03
C ARG A 530 -67.84 -56.30 17.54
N ARG A 531 -67.60 -57.54 17.10
CA ARG A 531 -67.47 -57.91 15.67
C ARG A 531 -68.77 -57.69 14.90
N ARG A 532 -69.95 -57.94 15.49
CA ARG A 532 -71.26 -57.61 14.88
C ARG A 532 -71.47 -56.09 14.78
N GLN A 533 -71.17 -55.34 15.84
CA GLN A 533 -71.30 -53.88 15.84
C GLN A 533 -70.39 -53.23 14.79
N LEU A 534 -69.12 -53.62 14.73
CA LEU A 534 -68.17 -53.14 13.71
C LEU A 534 -68.59 -53.53 12.27
N ALA A 535 -69.28 -54.66 12.09
CA ALA A 535 -69.84 -55.03 10.78
C ALA A 535 -70.98 -54.07 10.36
N GLN A 536 -71.87 -53.71 11.29
CA GLN A 536 -72.94 -52.73 11.04
C GLN A 536 -72.38 -51.32 10.78
N GLU A 537 -71.38 -50.87 11.55
CA GLU A 537 -70.71 -49.59 11.30
C GLU A 537 -70.02 -49.57 9.94
N LYS A 538 -69.35 -50.66 9.54
CA LYS A 538 -68.74 -50.79 8.22
C LYS A 538 -69.77 -50.66 7.09
N GLU A 539 -70.97 -51.25 7.25
CA GLU A 539 -72.07 -51.13 6.28
C GLU A 539 -72.62 -49.69 6.20
N GLN A 540 -72.76 -49.00 7.33
CA GLN A 540 -73.11 -47.58 7.38
C GLN A 540 -72.02 -46.68 6.77
N LEU A 541 -70.74 -47.03 6.90
CA LEU A 541 -69.64 -46.29 6.29
C LEU A 541 -69.53 -46.53 4.78
N GLU A 542 -69.75 -47.75 4.30
CA GLU A 542 -69.80 -48.02 2.86
C GLU A 542 -70.98 -47.31 2.18
N THR A 543 -72.16 -47.26 2.81
CA THR A 543 -73.31 -46.49 2.27
C THR A 543 -73.06 -44.97 2.24
N LYS A 544 -72.38 -44.41 3.25
CA LYS A 544 -71.91 -43.01 3.21
C LYS A 544 -70.86 -42.79 2.12
N LYS A 545 -69.91 -43.70 1.98
CA LYS A 545 -68.84 -43.65 0.98
C LYS A 545 -69.37 -43.73 -0.44
N THR A 546 -70.35 -44.57 -0.73
CA THR A 546 -71.00 -44.62 -2.06
C THR A 546 -71.74 -43.33 -2.37
N SER A 547 -72.50 -42.78 -1.41
CA SER A 547 -73.16 -41.47 -1.54
C SER A 547 -72.16 -40.34 -1.86
N ILE A 548 -71.06 -40.23 -1.09
CA ILE A 548 -70.02 -39.22 -1.32
C ILE A 548 -69.36 -39.43 -2.69
N THR A 549 -69.06 -40.68 -3.06
CA THR A 549 -68.45 -41.01 -4.36
C THR A 549 -69.36 -40.61 -5.53
N GLN A 550 -70.69 -40.72 -5.36
CA GLN A 550 -71.66 -40.27 -6.35
C GLN A 550 -71.69 -38.74 -6.47
N SER A 551 -71.75 -38.00 -5.35
CA SER A 551 -71.65 -36.53 -5.36
C SER A 551 -70.33 -36.03 -5.97
N LEU A 552 -69.22 -36.74 -5.73
CA LEU A 552 -67.91 -36.42 -6.30
C LEU A 552 -67.88 -36.66 -7.83
N ARG A 553 -68.62 -37.65 -8.34
CA ARG A 553 -68.81 -37.84 -9.79
C ARG A 553 -69.65 -36.71 -10.38
N GLU A 554 -70.73 -36.30 -9.74
CA GLU A 554 -71.60 -35.20 -10.18
C GLU A 554 -70.85 -33.86 -10.23
N ILE A 555 -70.01 -33.56 -9.22
CA ILE A 555 -69.14 -32.37 -9.23
C ILE A 555 -68.10 -32.46 -10.36
N ASN A 556 -67.48 -33.62 -10.59
CA ASN A 556 -66.52 -33.78 -11.69
C ASN A 556 -67.17 -33.63 -13.08
N THR A 557 -68.41 -34.10 -13.29
CA THR A 557 -69.12 -33.88 -14.55
C THR A 557 -69.50 -32.40 -14.73
N ALA A 558 -69.89 -31.70 -13.66
CA ALA A 558 -70.12 -30.25 -13.68
C ALA A 558 -68.85 -29.45 -14.01
N VAL A 559 -67.70 -29.82 -13.44
CA VAL A 559 -66.40 -29.19 -13.76
C VAL A 559 -65.97 -29.49 -15.21
N SER A 560 -66.21 -30.71 -15.70
CA SER A 560 -65.91 -31.08 -17.09
C SER A 560 -66.76 -30.31 -18.09
N THR A 561 -68.07 -30.20 -17.85
CA THR A 561 -68.99 -29.43 -18.70
C THR A 561 -68.66 -27.93 -18.70
N LEU A 562 -68.34 -27.33 -17.55
CA LEU A 562 -67.88 -25.94 -17.48
C LEU A 562 -66.55 -25.71 -18.23
N LYS A 563 -65.61 -26.66 -18.16
CA LYS A 563 -64.36 -26.58 -18.93
C LYS A 563 -64.61 -26.65 -20.45
N ASN A 564 -65.51 -27.53 -20.88
CA ASN A 564 -65.88 -27.63 -22.30
C ASN A 564 -66.57 -26.35 -22.77
N GLN A 565 -67.53 -25.81 -22.00
CA GLN A 565 -68.20 -24.53 -22.30
C GLN A 565 -67.21 -23.35 -22.37
N LEU A 566 -66.17 -23.33 -21.53
CA LEU A 566 -65.12 -22.31 -21.59
C LEU A 566 -64.20 -22.48 -22.82
N HIS A 567 -63.96 -23.71 -23.28
CA HIS A 567 -63.15 -23.98 -24.47
C HIS A 567 -63.90 -23.73 -25.79
N GLU A 568 -65.19 -24.11 -25.82
CA GLU A 568 -66.14 -23.83 -26.91
C GLU A 568 -66.48 -22.34 -27.03
N ASN A 569 -66.26 -21.54 -25.97
CA ASN A 569 -66.44 -20.10 -26.02
C ASN A 569 -65.37 -19.44 -26.90
N GLU A 570 -65.76 -19.10 -28.12
CA GLU A 570 -64.91 -18.44 -29.12
C GLU A 570 -64.22 -17.18 -28.58
N THR A 571 -64.86 -16.41 -27.69
CA THR A 571 -64.26 -15.18 -27.12
C THR A 571 -63.05 -15.49 -26.23
N HIS A 572 -63.08 -16.59 -25.47
CA HIS A 572 -61.94 -17.04 -24.65
C HIS A 572 -60.79 -17.56 -25.54
N THR A 573 -61.11 -18.29 -26.61
CA THR A 573 -60.12 -18.75 -27.59
C THR A 573 -59.54 -17.58 -28.40
N GLN A 574 -60.31 -16.51 -28.67
CA GLN A 574 -59.81 -15.28 -29.28
C GLN A 574 -58.91 -14.49 -28.31
N LEU A 575 -59.32 -14.32 -27.06
CA LEU A 575 -58.54 -13.63 -26.02
C LEU A 575 -57.18 -14.31 -25.78
N THR A 576 -57.17 -15.62 -25.54
CA THR A 576 -55.91 -16.37 -25.34
C THR A 576 -54.97 -16.34 -26.56
N ASN A 577 -55.52 -16.20 -27.77
CA ASN A 577 -54.72 -15.98 -28.98
C ASN A 577 -54.22 -14.53 -29.11
N LEU A 578 -54.97 -13.54 -28.63
CA LEU A 578 -54.54 -12.14 -28.56
C LEU A 578 -53.45 -11.95 -27.49
N GLU A 579 -53.57 -12.59 -26.33
CA GLU A 579 -52.54 -12.59 -25.28
C GLU A 579 -51.21 -13.17 -25.78
N LYS A 580 -51.26 -14.30 -26.49
CA LYS A 580 -50.07 -14.89 -27.15
C LYS A 580 -49.44 -13.96 -28.18
N LYS A 581 -50.26 -13.28 -29.01
CA LYS A 581 -49.77 -12.28 -29.97
C LYS A 581 -49.15 -11.08 -29.27
N TRP A 582 -49.76 -10.61 -28.17
CA TRP A 582 -49.27 -9.48 -27.39
C TRP A 582 -47.93 -9.80 -26.72
N SER A 583 -47.81 -10.98 -26.09
CA SER A 583 -46.55 -11.45 -25.50
C SER A 583 -45.42 -11.56 -26.54
N HIS A 584 -45.72 -12.05 -27.76
CA HIS A 584 -44.72 -12.07 -28.84
C HIS A 584 -44.34 -10.66 -29.34
N LEU A 585 -45.32 -9.75 -29.45
CA LEU A 585 -45.06 -8.35 -29.80
C LEU A 585 -44.22 -7.63 -28.72
N GLU A 586 -44.44 -7.93 -27.45
CA GLU A 586 -43.64 -7.40 -26.34
C GLU A 586 -42.20 -7.90 -26.41
N GLN A 587 -41.99 -9.21 -26.65
CA GLN A 587 -40.66 -9.79 -26.84
C GLN A 587 -39.92 -9.18 -28.03
N THR A 588 -40.59 -8.93 -29.16
CA THR A 588 -39.98 -8.25 -30.32
C THR A 588 -39.74 -6.76 -30.08
N ASN A 589 -40.58 -6.08 -29.28
CA ASN A 589 -40.32 -4.70 -28.89
C ASN A 589 -39.09 -4.60 -27.98
N PHE A 590 -38.92 -5.55 -27.06
CA PHE A 590 -37.74 -5.64 -26.20
C PHE A 590 -36.45 -5.81 -27.02
N SER A 591 -36.39 -6.80 -27.91
CA SER A 591 -35.19 -7.04 -28.74
C SER A 591 -34.88 -5.89 -29.69
N LEU A 592 -35.90 -5.20 -30.24
CA LEU A 592 -35.69 -3.98 -31.03
C LEU A 592 -35.18 -2.81 -30.19
N ARG A 593 -35.64 -2.63 -28.94
CA ARG A 593 -35.12 -1.61 -28.02
C ARG A 593 -33.66 -1.88 -27.66
N GLU A 594 -33.32 -3.13 -27.38
CA GLU A 594 -31.96 -3.57 -27.08
C GLU A 594 -31.03 -3.32 -28.27
N PHE A 595 -31.45 -3.71 -29.48
CA PHE A 595 -30.71 -3.42 -30.72
C PHE A 595 -30.53 -1.92 -30.96
N VAL A 596 -31.55 -1.09 -30.72
CA VAL A 596 -31.44 0.38 -30.83
C VAL A 596 -30.52 0.96 -29.76
N ALA A 597 -30.54 0.44 -28.53
CA ALA A 597 -29.63 0.85 -27.46
C ALA A 597 -28.17 0.49 -27.81
N GLN A 598 -27.93 -0.72 -28.32
CA GLN A 598 -26.62 -1.16 -28.79
C GLN A 598 -26.12 -0.30 -29.96
N ARG A 599 -26.94 -0.06 -30.99
CA ARG A 599 -26.58 0.82 -32.12
C ARG A 599 -26.34 2.27 -31.68
N ARG A 600 -27.05 2.77 -30.67
CA ARG A 600 -26.78 4.09 -30.07
C ARG A 600 -25.47 4.12 -29.30
N ALA A 601 -25.11 3.05 -28.58
CA ALA A 601 -23.81 2.93 -27.92
C ALA A 601 -22.66 2.89 -28.94
N GLU A 602 -22.78 2.08 -29.99
CA GLU A 602 -21.83 2.02 -31.12
C GLU A 602 -21.69 3.36 -31.86
N SER A 603 -22.79 4.10 -32.02
CA SER A 603 -22.81 5.41 -32.71
C SER A 603 -22.44 6.58 -31.79
N ASN A 604 -22.13 6.34 -30.51
CA ASN A 604 -21.86 7.41 -29.56
C ASN A 604 -20.41 7.93 -29.70
N TYR A 605 -20.21 8.88 -30.61
CA TYR A 605 -18.92 9.54 -30.82
C TYR A 605 -18.58 10.64 -29.79
N LEU A 606 -19.48 10.93 -28.82
CA LEU A 606 -19.24 11.97 -27.80
C LEU A 606 -17.99 11.71 -26.93
N PRO A 607 -17.65 10.49 -26.49
CA PRO A 607 -16.43 10.23 -25.73
C PRO A 607 -15.17 10.59 -26.56
N VAL A 608 -15.12 10.13 -27.81
CA VAL A 608 -14.02 10.42 -28.75
C VAL A 608 -13.91 11.93 -29.02
N LYS A 609 -15.04 12.62 -29.24
CA LYS A 609 -15.07 14.09 -29.36
C LYS A 609 -14.53 14.77 -28.11
N THR A 610 -14.91 14.31 -26.92
CA THR A 610 -14.46 14.90 -25.65
C THR A 610 -12.95 14.69 -25.46
N GLN A 611 -12.44 13.53 -25.84
CA GLN A 611 -11.01 13.18 -25.78
C GLN A 611 -10.18 13.99 -26.80
N ALA A 612 -10.68 14.17 -28.02
CA ALA A 612 -10.06 15.05 -29.02
C ALA A 612 -10.07 16.52 -28.59
N MET A 613 -11.16 17.00 -27.98
CA MET A 613 -11.24 18.36 -27.43
C MET A 613 -10.27 18.56 -26.26
N LYS A 614 -10.07 17.55 -25.40
CA LYS A 614 -9.03 17.56 -24.36
C LYS A 614 -7.63 17.65 -24.97
N LEU A 615 -7.29 16.80 -25.94
CA LEU A 615 -6.00 16.86 -26.62
C LEU A 615 -5.74 18.22 -27.29
N VAL A 616 -6.77 18.87 -27.87
CA VAL A 616 -6.67 20.24 -28.39
C VAL A 616 -6.47 21.28 -27.29
N GLN A 617 -7.13 21.13 -26.13
CA GLN A 617 -6.91 22.00 -24.98
C GLN A 617 -5.50 21.82 -24.39
N GLU A 618 -5.01 20.59 -24.26
CA GLU A 618 -3.66 20.25 -23.82
C GLU A 618 -2.60 20.80 -24.79
N TYR A 619 -2.78 20.64 -26.10
CA TYR A 619 -1.90 21.26 -27.11
C TYR A 619 -1.92 22.79 -27.06
N ASN A 620 -3.10 23.40 -26.91
CA ASN A 620 -3.21 24.86 -26.77
C ASN A 620 -2.56 25.35 -25.48
N HIS A 621 -2.61 24.56 -24.40
CA HIS A 621 -1.95 24.89 -23.13
C HIS A 621 -0.42 24.80 -23.28
N ALA A 622 0.10 23.73 -23.88
CA ALA A 622 1.52 23.59 -24.20
C ALA A 622 2.02 24.72 -25.14
N LEU A 623 1.21 25.12 -26.14
CA LEU A 623 1.52 26.27 -26.99
C LEU A 623 1.52 27.59 -26.21
N GLN A 624 0.62 27.78 -25.24
CA GLN A 624 0.64 28.94 -24.35
C GLN A 624 1.87 28.94 -23.44
N GLU A 625 2.29 27.79 -22.90
CA GLU A 625 3.54 27.66 -22.12
C GLU A 625 4.79 27.95 -22.97
N VAL A 626 4.82 27.50 -24.23
CA VAL A 626 5.90 27.83 -25.19
C VAL A 626 5.92 29.32 -25.53
N VAL A 627 4.77 29.97 -25.68
CA VAL A 627 4.70 31.43 -25.90
C VAL A 627 5.10 32.21 -24.64
N LEU A 628 4.69 31.78 -23.44
CA LEU A 628 5.05 32.41 -22.16
C LEU A 628 6.54 32.26 -21.84
N SER A 629 7.14 31.12 -22.13
CA SER A 629 8.59 30.90 -21.99
C SER A 629 9.39 31.64 -23.09
N GLY A 630 8.87 31.71 -24.32
CA GLY A 630 9.47 32.47 -25.42
C GLY A 630 9.45 34.00 -25.21
N SER A 631 8.41 34.51 -24.53
CA SER A 631 8.29 35.96 -24.21
C SER A 631 9.15 36.42 -23.02
N SER A 632 9.95 35.53 -22.41
CA SER A 632 11.04 35.91 -21.48
C SER A 632 12.40 36.10 -22.17
N LEU A 633 12.46 36.10 -23.51
CA LEU A 633 13.70 36.22 -24.30
C LEU A 633 13.73 37.45 -25.23
N THR A 634 12.94 38.48 -24.90
CA THR A 634 13.01 39.85 -25.45
C THR A 634 12.90 40.88 -24.33
#